data_AF-A0A3M1KQD6-F1
#
_entry.id   AF-A0A3M1KQD6-F1
#
_cell.length_a   1.000
_cell.length_b   1.000
_cell.length_c   1.000
_cell.angle_alpha   90.00
_cell.angle_beta   90.00
_cell.angle_gamma   90.00
#
_symmetry.space_group_name_H-M   'P 1'
#
loop_
_entity.id
_entity.type
_entity.pdbx_description
1 polymer ?
#
loop_
_entity_poly.entity_id
_entity_poly.type
_entity_poly.pdbx_seq_one_letter_code
_entity_poly.pdbx_strand_id
1 'polypeptide(L)'
;MNENIAILELKYGNIYGGYPNFFAIAEIALLVFEPRSKKIFVETWQNRVDVDYVSVYSKVNELGHTIGRVKEVVNMKTGRRRPFLEEFKLDKKALQYSFKQLRPVHNWVKKFLLNCFRKYRLRYIITFDGRRDIFLCERTGVKFNRFEIIDLQKDLNKETDYLFSLNKLSVVINFRLEGSYLRSNNLEYW
;
A
#
# COMPACT_ATOMS: atom_id res chain seq x y z
N MET A 1 -17.63 -2.77 17.65
CA MET A 1 -16.61 -1.68 17.60
C MET A 1 -17.28 -0.40 17.14
N ASN A 2 -17.22 0.68 17.94
CA ASN A 2 -17.80 1.99 17.61
C ASN A 2 -16.75 3.02 17.13
N GLU A 3 -15.52 2.58 16.96
CA GLU A 3 -14.36 3.41 16.62
C GLU A 3 -13.99 3.20 15.15
N ASN A 4 -13.49 4.26 14.53
CA ASN A 4 -13.16 4.25 13.12
C ASN A 4 -11.92 3.38 12.88
N ILE A 5 -12.03 2.53 11.86
CA ILE A 5 -10.95 1.65 11.42
C ILE A 5 -10.40 2.17 10.10
N ALA A 6 -9.12 1.95 9.86
CA ALA A 6 -8.52 2.26 8.58
C ALA A 6 -7.67 1.10 8.08
N ILE A 7 -7.85 0.70 6.83
CA ILE A 7 -6.96 -0.22 6.13
C ILE A 7 -5.88 0.61 5.44
N LEU A 8 -4.62 0.37 5.79
CA LEU A 8 -3.45 1.04 5.24
C LEU A 8 -2.74 0.11 4.27
N GLU A 9 -2.49 0.60 3.05
CA GLU A 9 -1.74 -0.10 2.01
C GLU A 9 -0.80 0.88 1.30
N LEU A 10 0.44 0.45 1.05
CA LEU A 10 1.43 1.24 0.32
C LEU A 10 1.82 0.57 -1.01
N LYS A 11 2.00 1.39 -2.04
CA LYS A 11 2.84 1.01 -3.19
C LYS A 11 4.22 1.60 -3.01
N TYR A 12 5.23 0.77 -3.09
CA TYR A 12 6.63 1.17 -2.96
C TYR A 12 7.54 0.23 -3.75
N GLY A 13 8.77 0.68 -3.97
CA GLY A 13 9.79 -0.14 -4.59
C GLY A 13 11.15 0.52 -4.55
N ASN A 14 12.16 -0.22 -4.99
CA ASN A 14 13.52 0.31 -5.07
C ASN A 14 13.63 1.34 -6.18
N ILE A 15 14.50 2.35 -6.00
CA ILE A 15 14.90 3.22 -7.12
C ILE A 15 15.47 2.33 -8.22
N TYR A 16 15.00 2.47 -9.46
CA TYR A 16 15.46 1.64 -10.56
C TYR A 16 16.95 1.88 -10.85
N GLY A 17 17.75 0.82 -10.79
CA GLY A 17 19.22 0.90 -10.87
C GLY A 17 19.91 1.43 -9.61
N GLY A 18 19.17 1.60 -8.51
CA GLY A 18 19.69 2.02 -7.19
C GLY A 18 19.96 0.86 -6.23
N TYR A 19 20.17 1.17 -4.96
CA TYR A 19 20.43 0.16 -3.93
C TYR A 19 19.18 -0.65 -3.56
N PRO A 20 19.32 -1.97 -3.32
CA PRO A 20 18.18 -2.86 -3.04
C PRO A 20 17.50 -2.63 -1.68
N ASN A 21 18.16 -1.91 -0.77
CA ASN A 21 17.68 -1.67 0.60
C ASN A 21 17.02 -0.30 0.78
N PHE A 22 16.83 0.45 -0.31
CA PHE A 22 16.19 1.76 -0.27
C PHE A 22 14.86 1.73 -1.03
N PHE A 23 13.77 1.69 -0.28
CA PHE A 23 12.42 1.72 -0.83
C PHE A 23 11.89 3.16 -0.89
N ALA A 24 11.43 3.56 -2.07
CA ALA A 24 10.71 4.79 -2.29
C ALA A 24 9.20 4.50 -2.27
N ILE A 25 8.46 5.20 -1.40
CA ILE A 25 7.00 5.15 -1.36
C ILE A 25 6.47 5.87 -2.60
N ALA A 26 5.70 5.17 -3.42
CA ALA A 26 5.07 5.68 -4.63
C ALA A 26 3.62 6.12 -4.38
N GLU A 27 2.88 5.36 -3.55
CA GLU A 27 1.49 5.65 -3.23
C GLU A 27 1.18 5.17 -1.81
N ILE A 28 0.27 5.86 -1.14
CA ILE A 28 -0.35 5.44 0.12
C ILE A 28 -1.86 5.48 -0.10
N ALA A 29 -2.54 4.39 0.22
CA ALA A 29 -3.99 4.32 0.25
C ALA A 29 -4.44 4.04 1.69
N LEU A 30 -5.45 4.78 2.13
CA LEU A 30 -6.10 4.61 3.43
C LEU A 30 -7.60 4.48 3.21
N LEU A 31 -8.12 3.27 3.36
CA LEU A 31 -9.56 3.01 3.33
C LEU A 31 -10.10 3.09 4.75
N VAL A 32 -10.85 4.13 5.05
CA VAL A 32 -11.45 4.36 6.36
C VAL A 32 -12.89 3.87 6.35
N PHE A 33 -13.26 3.06 7.34
CA PHE A 33 -14.64 2.67 7.58
C PHE A 33 -15.13 3.27 8.90
N GLU A 34 -16.25 3.98 8.85
CA GLU A 34 -16.92 4.56 10.01
C GLU A 34 -18.10 3.67 10.43
N PRO A 35 -17.99 2.87 11.51
CA PRO A 35 -18.99 1.85 11.83
C PRO A 35 -20.38 2.42 12.16
N ARG A 36 -20.44 3.65 12.68
CA ARG A 36 -21.69 4.31 13.08
C ARG A 36 -22.54 4.72 11.88
N SER A 37 -21.92 5.31 10.87
CA SER A 37 -22.59 5.79 9.65
C SER A 37 -22.58 4.75 8.53
N LYS A 38 -21.79 3.67 8.70
CA LYS A 38 -21.50 2.64 7.70
C LYS A 38 -20.81 3.16 6.44
N LYS A 39 -20.23 4.36 6.48
CA LYS A 39 -19.57 4.98 5.33
C LYS A 39 -18.13 4.48 5.16
N ILE A 40 -17.73 4.31 3.91
CA ILE A 40 -16.35 4.08 3.50
C ILE A 40 -15.80 5.36 2.87
N PHE A 41 -14.58 5.74 3.27
CA PHE A 41 -13.83 6.83 2.68
C PHE A 41 -12.49 6.30 2.18
N VAL A 42 -12.03 6.79 1.03
CA VAL A 42 -10.72 6.45 0.50
C VAL A 42 -9.88 7.73 0.44
N GLU A 43 -8.79 7.75 1.19
CA GLU A 43 -7.78 8.80 1.11
C GLU A 43 -6.54 8.25 0.41
N THR A 44 -6.08 8.95 -0.61
CA THR A 44 -4.89 8.53 -1.36
C THR A 44 -3.86 9.64 -1.39
N TRP A 45 -2.60 9.27 -1.22
CA TRP A 45 -1.46 10.13 -1.47
C TRP A 45 -0.58 9.51 -2.55
N GLN A 46 -0.22 10.29 -3.56
CA GLN A 46 0.65 9.87 -4.64
C GLN A 46 1.95 10.68 -4.61
N ASN A 47 3.07 9.98 -4.73
CA ASN A 47 4.35 10.60 -4.88
C ASN A 47 4.50 11.11 -6.32
N ARG A 48 4.75 12.41 -6.50
CA ARG A 48 4.88 13.05 -7.83
C ARG A 48 6.29 13.52 -8.14
N VAL A 49 7.29 13.01 -7.41
CA VAL A 49 8.70 13.31 -7.71
C VAL A 49 9.13 12.60 -8.99
N ASP A 50 10.10 13.18 -9.69
CA ASP A 50 10.63 12.60 -10.92
C ASP A 50 11.69 11.53 -10.61
N VAL A 51 11.22 10.37 -10.16
CA VAL A 51 12.04 9.20 -9.84
C VAL A 51 11.38 7.95 -10.38
N ASP A 52 12.19 7.09 -10.98
CA ASP A 52 11.78 5.77 -11.44
C ASP A 52 11.96 4.75 -10.32
N TYR A 53 10.91 3.97 -10.03
CA TYR A 53 10.97 2.86 -9.09
C TYR A 53 10.60 1.54 -9.75
N VAL A 54 11.08 0.45 -9.16
CA VAL A 54 10.74 -0.92 -9.57
C VAL A 54 9.42 -1.31 -8.91
N SER A 55 8.36 -1.42 -9.69
CA SER A 55 7.08 -1.98 -9.29
C SER A 55 7.12 -3.49 -9.49
N VAL A 56 6.67 -4.25 -8.49
CA VAL A 56 6.58 -5.70 -8.55
C VAL A 56 5.16 -6.12 -8.23
N TYR A 57 4.54 -6.85 -9.14
CA TYR A 57 3.19 -7.39 -8.94
C TYR A 57 3.11 -8.86 -9.35
N SER A 58 2.16 -9.56 -8.75
CA SER A 58 1.95 -10.99 -9.00
C SER A 58 1.03 -11.19 -10.20
N LYS A 59 1.43 -12.06 -11.13
CA LYS A 59 0.52 -12.66 -12.11
C LYS A 59 -0.24 -13.78 -11.42
N VAL A 60 -1.56 -13.79 -11.56
CA VAL A 60 -2.44 -14.79 -10.96
C VAL A 60 -3.27 -15.50 -12.02
N ASN A 61 -3.65 -16.74 -11.74
CA ASN A 61 -4.66 -17.45 -12.52
C ASN A 61 -6.08 -17.12 -12.03
N GLU A 62 -7.09 -17.70 -12.66
CA GLU A 62 -8.52 -17.51 -12.34
C GLU A 62 -8.89 -17.92 -10.90
N LEU A 63 -8.13 -18.83 -10.30
CA LEU A 63 -8.31 -19.27 -8.92
C LEU A 63 -7.59 -18.38 -7.89
N GLY A 64 -6.93 -17.30 -8.34
CA GLY A 64 -6.15 -16.39 -7.51
C GLY A 64 -4.79 -16.93 -7.06
N HIS A 65 -4.30 -18.03 -7.66
CA HIS A 65 -2.97 -18.56 -7.38
C HIS A 65 -1.91 -17.77 -8.15
N THR A 66 -0.82 -17.42 -7.46
CA THR A 66 0.33 -16.74 -8.07
C THR A 66 1.07 -17.69 -9.00
N ILE A 67 1.10 -17.36 -10.30
CA ILE A 67 1.80 -18.13 -11.34
C ILE A 67 3.14 -17.48 -11.75
N GLY A 68 3.39 -16.26 -11.30
CA GLY A 68 4.65 -15.56 -11.56
C GLY A 68 4.65 -14.16 -10.98
N ARG A 69 5.79 -13.48 -11.10
CA ARG A 69 5.94 -12.07 -10.72
C ARG A 69 6.42 -11.28 -11.93
N VAL A 70 5.87 -10.08 -12.09
CA VAL A 70 6.30 -9.13 -13.11
C VAL A 70 7.02 -7.99 -12.41
N LYS A 71 8.17 -7.60 -12.96
CA LYS A 71 8.88 -6.39 -12.59
C LYS A 71 8.72 -5.39 -13.72
N GLU A 72 8.30 -4.18 -13.39
CA GLU A 72 8.27 -3.06 -14.31
C GLU A 72 8.88 -1.82 -13.65
N VAL A 73 9.33 -0.88 -14.47
CA VAL A 73 9.85 0.39 -13.99
C VAL A 73 8.79 1.45 -14.23
N VAL A 74 8.45 2.18 -13.18
CA VAL A 74 7.41 3.21 -13.22
C VAL A 74 7.99 4.53 -12.76
N ASN A 75 7.80 5.58 -13.55
CA ASN A 75 8.12 6.93 -13.15
C ASN A 75 7.03 7.48 -12.23
N MET A 76 7.37 7.92 -11.03
CA MET A 76 6.40 8.40 -10.04
C MET A 76 5.65 9.66 -10.49
N LYS A 77 6.30 10.57 -11.22
CA LYS A 77 5.69 11.82 -11.69
C LYS A 77 4.73 11.62 -12.87
N THR A 78 5.13 10.82 -13.84
CA THR A 78 4.43 10.70 -15.13
C THR A 78 3.58 9.42 -15.23
N GLY A 79 3.80 8.44 -14.36
CA GLY A 79 3.19 7.12 -14.45
C GLY A 79 3.70 6.28 -15.64
N ARG A 80 4.68 6.78 -16.41
CA ARG A 80 5.25 6.07 -17.55
C ARG A 80 5.84 4.74 -17.10
N ARG A 81 5.47 3.68 -17.80
CA ARG A 81 5.94 2.30 -17.53
C ARG A 81 6.92 1.86 -18.60
N ARG A 82 7.93 1.09 -18.20
CA ARG A 82 8.89 0.45 -19.11
C ARG A 82 9.36 -0.89 -18.56
N PRO A 83 9.87 -1.79 -19.41
CA PRO A 83 10.45 -3.06 -18.96
C PRO A 83 11.57 -2.84 -17.93
N PHE A 84 11.63 -3.73 -16.94
CA PHE A 84 12.74 -3.80 -16.00
C PHE A 84 13.94 -4.50 -16.65
N LEU A 85 15.10 -3.84 -16.66
CA LEU A 85 16.37 -4.43 -17.09
C LEU A 85 17.22 -4.69 -15.86
N GLU A 86 17.60 -5.95 -15.64
CA GLU A 86 18.29 -6.38 -14.41
C GLU A 86 19.71 -5.80 -14.27
N GLU A 87 20.42 -5.66 -15.39
CA GLU A 87 21.77 -5.12 -15.44
C GLU A 87 21.83 -3.58 -15.41
N PHE A 88 20.69 -2.90 -15.46
CA PHE A 88 20.66 -1.44 -15.43
C PHE A 88 21.06 -0.92 -14.05
N LYS A 89 22.07 -0.04 -14.02
CA LYS A 89 22.54 0.63 -12.81
C LYS A 89 22.63 2.13 -13.04
N LEU A 90 22.17 2.89 -12.06
CA LEU A 90 22.35 4.33 -12.04
C LEU A 90 23.80 4.66 -11.67
N ASP A 91 24.33 5.70 -12.30
CA ASP A 91 25.56 6.30 -11.82
C ASP A 91 25.33 7.01 -10.47
N LYS A 92 26.44 7.34 -9.79
CA LYS A 92 26.41 7.99 -8.48
C LYS A 92 25.69 9.34 -8.50
N LYS A 93 25.78 10.10 -9.61
CA LYS A 93 25.21 11.44 -9.75
C LYS A 93 23.69 11.38 -9.88
N ALA A 94 23.20 10.51 -10.74
CA ALA A 94 21.78 10.23 -10.94
C ALA A 94 21.15 9.68 -9.65
N LEU A 95 21.84 8.78 -8.95
CA LEU A 95 21.36 8.25 -7.67
C LEU A 95 21.26 9.34 -6.59
N GLN A 96 22.27 10.21 -6.48
CA GLN A 96 22.23 11.36 -5.56
C GLN A 96 21.08 12.33 -5.91
N TYR A 97 20.84 12.54 -7.20
CA TYR A 97 19.70 13.33 -7.65
C TYR A 97 18.38 12.70 -7.19
N SER A 98 18.16 11.39 -7.42
CA SER A 98 16.96 10.70 -6.97
C SER A 98 16.77 10.78 -5.45
N PHE A 99 17.84 10.62 -4.67
CA PHE A 99 17.76 10.80 -3.22
C PHE A 99 17.38 12.22 -2.82
N LYS A 100 17.94 13.24 -3.48
CA LYS A 100 17.60 14.64 -3.23
C LYS A 100 16.11 14.89 -3.48
N GLN A 101 15.56 14.31 -4.54
CA GLN A 101 14.12 14.43 -4.87
C GLN A 101 13.23 13.73 -3.84
N LEU A 102 13.68 12.62 -3.26
CA LEU A 102 12.90 11.85 -2.28
C LEU A 102 12.98 12.40 -0.84
N ARG A 103 13.98 13.21 -0.50
CA ARG A 103 14.09 13.84 0.84
C ARG A 103 12.81 14.55 1.30
N PRO A 104 12.19 15.46 0.53
CA PRO A 104 10.97 16.16 0.98
C PRO A 104 9.76 15.22 1.15
N VAL A 105 9.76 14.06 0.50
CA VAL A 105 8.65 13.09 0.54
C VAL A 105 8.36 12.63 1.97
N HIS A 106 9.38 12.50 2.82
CA HIS A 106 9.19 12.08 4.21
C HIS A 106 8.22 13.01 4.96
N ASN A 107 8.38 14.33 4.79
CA ASN A 107 7.51 15.31 5.41
C ASN A 107 6.11 15.30 4.81
N TRP A 108 5.99 15.06 3.49
CA TRP A 108 4.70 14.99 2.81
C TRP A 108 3.87 13.77 3.25
N VAL A 109 4.50 12.59 3.28
CA VAL A 109 3.89 11.35 3.78
C VAL A 109 3.45 11.53 5.23
N LYS A 110 4.35 12.04 6.08
CA LYS A 110 4.04 12.31 7.49
C LYS A 110 2.83 13.24 7.65
N LYS A 111 2.79 14.35 6.90
CA LYS A 111 1.70 15.31 6.95
C LYS A 111 0.38 14.69 6.50
N PHE A 112 0.40 13.92 5.41
CA PHE A 112 -0.79 13.22 4.90
C PHE A 112 -1.37 12.28 5.97
N LEU A 113 -0.56 11.35 6.48
CA LEU A 113 -1.01 10.36 7.47
C LEU A 113 -1.53 11.02 8.74
N LEU A 114 -0.80 11.97 9.32
CA LEU A 114 -1.25 12.67 10.54
C LEU A 114 -2.55 13.45 10.33
N ASN A 115 -2.75 14.03 9.15
CA ASN A 115 -4.02 14.69 8.81
C ASN A 115 -5.17 13.69 8.74
N CYS A 116 -4.98 12.54 8.07
CA CYS A 116 -5.99 11.48 8.02
C CYS A 116 -6.32 10.93 9.41
N PHE A 117 -5.29 10.61 10.21
CA PHE A 117 -5.45 10.09 11.56
C PHE A 117 -6.28 11.04 12.44
N ARG A 118 -6.02 12.35 12.34
CA ARG A 118 -6.78 13.38 13.06
C ARG A 118 -8.19 13.56 12.51
N LYS A 119 -8.35 13.63 11.18
CA LYS A 119 -9.64 13.84 10.49
C LYS A 119 -10.64 12.75 10.89
N TYR A 120 -10.20 11.49 10.88
CA TYR A 120 -11.06 10.34 11.12
C TYR A 120 -11.01 9.80 12.55
N ARG A 121 -10.19 10.42 13.44
CA ARG A 121 -10.01 9.97 14.83
C ARG A 121 -9.71 8.47 14.92
N LEU A 122 -8.76 8.02 14.10
CA LEU A 122 -8.44 6.61 13.97
C LEU A 122 -7.83 6.07 15.25
N ARG A 123 -8.29 4.89 15.67
CA ARG A 123 -7.68 4.10 16.75
C ARG A 123 -7.10 2.78 16.24
N TYR A 124 -7.75 2.19 15.23
CA TYR A 124 -7.35 0.92 14.63
C TYR A 124 -6.80 1.13 13.24
N ILE A 125 -5.65 0.52 12.97
CA ILE A 125 -5.05 0.46 11.64
C ILE A 125 -4.89 -1.00 11.26
N ILE A 126 -5.59 -1.41 10.23
CA ILE A 126 -5.56 -2.75 9.66
C ILE A 126 -4.55 -2.73 8.52
N THR A 127 -3.74 -3.78 8.46
CA THR A 127 -2.82 -4.05 7.36
C THR A 127 -3.00 -5.48 6.88
N PHE A 128 -2.52 -5.80 5.68
CA PHE A 128 -2.51 -7.17 5.16
C PHE A 128 -1.07 -7.61 4.90
N ASP A 129 -0.45 -8.36 5.81
CA ASP A 129 0.99 -8.64 5.78
C ASP A 129 1.84 -7.33 5.72
N GLY A 130 1.28 -6.23 6.21
CA GLY A 130 1.78 -4.87 5.99
C GLY A 130 2.75 -4.39 7.07
N ARG A 131 3.48 -5.29 7.73
CA ARG A 131 4.53 -4.88 8.68
C ARG A 131 5.56 -3.97 8.00
N ARG A 132 5.87 -4.23 6.72
CA ARG A 132 6.75 -3.37 5.92
C ARG A 132 6.13 -2.00 5.67
N ASP A 133 4.82 -1.95 5.44
CA ASP A 133 4.08 -0.71 5.17
C ASP A 133 4.11 0.22 6.38
N ILE A 134 3.87 -0.32 7.58
CA ILE A 134 4.03 0.41 8.84
C ILE A 134 5.45 0.90 9.00
N PHE A 135 6.44 0.01 8.83
CA PHE A 135 7.85 0.36 8.96
C PHE A 135 8.27 1.50 8.02
N LEU A 136 7.82 1.47 6.76
CA LEU A 136 8.12 2.53 5.79
C LEU A 136 7.50 3.87 6.20
N CYS A 137 6.27 3.86 6.73
CA CYS A 137 5.65 5.06 7.30
C CYS A 137 6.40 5.57 8.55
N GLU A 138 6.89 4.67 9.41
CA GLU A 138 7.68 5.04 10.58
C GLU A 138 9.01 5.70 10.20
N ARG A 139 9.65 5.24 9.11
CA ARG A 139 10.87 5.87 8.57
C ARG A 139 10.66 7.31 8.08
N THR A 140 9.41 7.71 7.79
CA THR A 140 9.09 9.12 7.49
C THR A 140 8.82 9.96 8.74
N GLY A 141 8.94 9.36 9.94
CA GLY A 141 8.76 10.03 11.22
C GLY A 141 7.31 10.05 11.73
N VAL A 142 6.44 9.20 11.18
CA VAL A 142 5.11 8.91 11.77
C VAL A 142 5.30 7.96 12.95
N LYS A 143 4.54 8.17 14.03
CA LYS A 143 4.57 7.29 15.21
C LYS A 143 3.24 6.56 15.31
N PHE A 144 3.29 5.23 15.34
CA PHE A 144 2.10 4.39 15.43
C PHE A 144 1.78 3.90 16.85
N ASN A 145 2.56 4.32 17.85
CA ASN A 145 2.43 3.90 19.24
C ASN A 145 1.07 4.16 19.93
N ARG A 146 0.21 4.99 19.33
CA ARG A 146 -1.14 5.29 19.84
C ARG A 146 -2.25 4.54 19.10
N PHE A 147 -1.89 3.71 18.12
CA PHE A 147 -2.84 2.95 17.31
C PHE A 147 -2.70 1.47 17.64
N GLU A 148 -3.82 0.77 17.56
CA GLU A 148 -3.84 -0.67 17.57
C GLU A 148 -3.68 -1.16 16.13
N ILE A 149 -2.52 -1.76 15.83
CA ILE A 149 -2.23 -2.31 14.51
C ILE A 149 -2.70 -3.75 14.48
N ILE A 150 -3.60 -4.05 13.55
CA ILE A 150 -4.13 -5.38 13.29
C ILE A 150 -3.54 -5.87 11.97
N ASP A 151 -2.94 -7.05 11.98
CA ASP A 151 -2.45 -7.72 10.78
C ASP A 151 -3.44 -8.81 10.38
N LEU A 152 -4.27 -8.50 9.38
CA LEU A 152 -5.35 -9.38 8.94
C LEU A 152 -4.82 -10.72 8.42
N GLN A 153 -3.63 -10.75 7.82
CA GLN A 153 -3.02 -11.98 7.34
C GLN A 153 -2.70 -12.92 8.49
N LYS A 154 -2.17 -12.38 9.59
CA LYS A 154 -1.84 -13.15 10.80
C LYS A 154 -3.11 -13.73 11.43
N ASP A 155 -4.16 -12.94 11.52
CA ASP A 155 -5.44 -13.38 12.09
C ASP A 155 -6.09 -14.47 11.23
N LEU A 156 -6.12 -14.28 9.90
CA LEU A 156 -6.63 -15.29 8.97
C LEU A 156 -5.82 -16.59 9.03
N ASN A 157 -4.49 -16.50 9.09
CA ASN A 157 -3.63 -17.68 9.17
C ASN A 157 -3.87 -18.47 10.46
N LYS A 158 -4.09 -17.80 11.58
CA LYS A 158 -4.40 -18.46 12.85
C LYS A 158 -5.70 -19.29 12.80
N GLU A 159 -6.71 -18.79 12.10
CA GLU A 159 -8.03 -19.45 12.00
C GLU A 159 -8.09 -20.53 10.91
N THR A 160 -7.24 -20.45 9.89
CA THR A 160 -7.36 -21.30 8.68
C THR A 160 -6.14 -22.17 8.41
N ASP A 161 -5.03 -21.94 9.12
CA ASP A 161 -3.69 -22.49 8.84
C ASP A 161 -3.23 -22.25 7.38
N TYR A 162 -3.74 -21.18 6.75
CA TYR A 162 -3.45 -20.86 5.36
C TYR A 162 -2.92 -19.43 5.21
N LEU A 163 -1.91 -19.24 4.34
CA LEU A 163 -1.41 -17.92 3.98
C LEU A 163 -2.11 -17.42 2.72
N PHE A 164 -3.06 -16.51 2.91
CA PHE A 164 -3.77 -15.89 1.80
C PHE A 164 -2.95 -14.82 1.06
N SER A 165 -3.22 -14.67 -0.24
CA SER A 165 -2.92 -13.45 -0.97
C SER A 165 -4.22 -12.63 -1.10
N LEU A 166 -4.11 -11.30 -1.23
CA LEU A 166 -5.30 -10.47 -1.50
C LEU A 166 -6.04 -10.91 -2.77
N ASN A 167 -5.31 -11.36 -3.80
CA ASN A 167 -5.92 -11.90 -5.03
C ASN A 167 -6.74 -13.16 -4.74
N LYS A 168 -6.22 -14.08 -3.92
CA LYS A 168 -6.95 -15.29 -3.53
C LYS A 168 -8.20 -14.95 -2.71
N LEU A 169 -8.08 -14.04 -1.75
CA LEU A 169 -9.22 -13.58 -0.95
C LEU A 169 -10.29 -12.91 -1.81
N SER A 170 -9.88 -12.10 -2.78
CA SER A 170 -10.82 -11.46 -3.70
C SER A 170 -11.67 -12.48 -4.46
N VAL A 171 -11.06 -13.58 -4.93
CA VAL A 171 -11.77 -14.68 -5.59
C VAL A 171 -12.68 -15.44 -4.62
N VAL A 172 -12.18 -15.79 -3.42
CA VAL A 172 -12.96 -16.55 -2.42
C VAL A 172 -14.17 -15.76 -1.90
N ILE A 173 -13.96 -14.48 -1.60
CA ILE A 173 -15.00 -13.58 -1.10
C ILE A 173 -15.96 -13.16 -2.25
N ASN A 174 -15.46 -13.17 -3.49
CA ASN A 174 -16.19 -12.83 -4.71
C ASN A 174 -16.79 -11.42 -4.62
N PHE A 175 -15.92 -10.42 -4.43
CA PHE A 175 -16.35 -9.03 -4.40
C PHE A 175 -16.91 -8.60 -5.76
N ARG A 176 -18.06 -7.91 -5.75
CA ARG A 176 -18.69 -7.30 -6.93
C ARG A 176 -18.95 -5.83 -6.63
N LEU A 177 -18.50 -4.97 -7.53
CA LEU A 177 -18.82 -3.54 -7.50
C LEU A 177 -19.96 -3.29 -8.50
N GLU A 178 -21.16 -3.04 -8.00
CA GLU A 178 -22.34 -2.74 -8.83
C GLU A 178 -22.74 -1.28 -8.57
N GLY A 179 -22.37 -0.35 -9.46
CA GLY A 179 -22.60 1.08 -9.25
C GLY A 179 -21.88 1.60 -7.99
N SER A 180 -22.64 2.03 -6.98
CA SER A 180 -22.11 2.45 -5.67
C SER A 180 -22.08 1.34 -4.62
N TYR A 181 -22.52 0.12 -4.94
CA TYR A 181 -22.60 -0.99 -3.99
C TYR A 181 -21.35 -1.86 -4.05
N LEU A 182 -20.82 -2.22 -2.88
CA LEU A 182 -19.80 -3.26 -2.73
C LEU A 182 -20.47 -4.50 -2.15
N ARG A 183 -20.62 -5.54 -2.96
CA ARG A 183 -21.20 -6.83 -2.58
C ARG A 183 -20.13 -7.91 -2.50
N SER A 184 -20.40 -8.94 -1.71
CA SER A 184 -19.64 -10.19 -1.66
C SER A 184 -20.62 -11.37 -1.59
N ASN A 185 -20.11 -12.60 -1.55
CA ASN A 185 -20.95 -13.77 -1.32
C ASN A 185 -21.72 -13.72 0.02
N ASN A 186 -21.26 -12.94 1.00
CA ASN A 186 -21.75 -13.00 2.38
C ASN A 186 -22.36 -11.68 2.89
N LEU A 187 -21.91 -10.54 2.36
CA LEU A 187 -22.22 -9.20 2.89
C LEU A 187 -22.38 -8.16 1.77
N GLU A 188 -23.19 -7.14 2.04
CA GLU A 188 -23.44 -5.99 1.18
C GLU A 188 -23.14 -4.69 1.93
N TYR A 189 -22.38 -3.81 1.29
CA TYR A 189 -21.93 -2.52 1.83
C TYR A 189 -22.39 -1.38 0.93
N TRP A 190 -22.76 -0.26 1.56
CA TRP A 190 -23.39 0.93 0.97
C TRP A 190 -22.45 2.14 1.00
#